data_AF-A0A923ZNP0-F1
#
_entry.id   AF-A0A923ZNP0-F1
#
_cell.length_a   1.000
_cell.length_b   1.000
_cell.length_c   1.000
_cell.angle_alpha   90.00
_cell.angle_beta   90.00
_cell.angle_gamma   90.00
#
_symmetry.space_group_name_H-M   'P 1'
#
loop_
_entity.id
_entity.type
_entity.pdbx_description
1 polymer ?
#
loop_
_entity_poly.entity_id
_entity_poly.type
_entity_poly.pdbx_seq_one_letter_code
_entity_poly.pdbx_strand_id
1 'polypeptide(L)'
;QLVGARLVCTSIRIEVDSESGELSERSWLHPRSFTAADVVDRVRWQLQGSGTIAGNPFGSGLSSGITRVRVVPESVDAIGNHEQGLWGTGHDERIHHGLSRVQSMLGHGAVVTAAVGGGRTLLDRQSFMAWGDRTDTAKPDGLPWPGQLPTPTPGTVFEVPQPAMVIDSTGLAVDLDERGMLSGIPARFSTDGRTLRPVTAWAGPWTIDERWWDAATFHRASRFQVVDDVGVAWLLVLERRVWWAEARYD
;
A
#
# COMPACT_ATOMS: atom_id res chain seq x y z
N GLN A 1 -37.68 0.48 0.18
CA GLN A 1 -37.93 0.84 1.59
C GLN A 1 -37.04 2.00 2.05
N LEU A 2 -35.71 1.96 1.86
CA LEU A 2 -34.81 3.07 2.24
C LEU A 2 -35.13 4.42 1.58
N VAL A 3 -35.32 4.45 0.25
CA VAL A 3 -35.67 5.68 -0.48
C VAL A 3 -36.99 6.30 0.01
N GLY A 4 -37.97 5.46 0.33
CA GLY A 4 -39.24 5.90 0.92
C GLY A 4 -39.09 6.50 2.32
N ALA A 5 -38.04 6.11 3.05
CA ALA A 5 -37.65 6.66 4.35
C ALA A 5 -36.64 7.81 4.26
N ARG A 6 -36.32 8.28 3.04
CA ARG A 6 -35.29 9.31 2.75
C ARG A 6 -33.89 8.94 3.23
N LEU A 7 -33.54 7.66 3.15
CA LEU A 7 -32.22 7.14 3.51
C LEU A 7 -31.48 6.61 2.28
N VAL A 8 -30.15 6.77 2.29
CA VAL A 8 -29.21 6.08 1.41
C VAL A 8 -28.34 5.11 2.22
N CYS A 9 -27.61 4.24 1.52
CA CYS A 9 -26.73 3.26 2.14
C CYS A 9 -25.27 3.53 1.74
N THR A 10 -24.38 3.64 2.72
CA THR A 10 -22.94 3.90 2.56
C THR A 10 -22.09 2.63 2.78
N SER A 11 -22.64 1.62 3.45
CA SER A 11 -22.06 0.27 3.57
C SER A 11 -23.14 -0.81 3.47
N ILE A 12 -22.88 -1.84 2.67
CA ILE A 12 -23.74 -3.02 2.52
C ILE A 12 -22.96 -4.29 2.83
N ARG A 13 -23.62 -5.28 3.40
CA ARG A 13 -23.13 -6.65 3.50
C ARG A 13 -23.82 -7.51 2.46
N ILE A 14 -23.03 -8.24 1.68
CA ILE A 14 -23.53 -9.22 0.72
C ILE A 14 -23.26 -10.60 1.29
N GLU A 15 -24.33 -11.36 1.48
CA GLU A 15 -24.32 -12.72 1.98
C GLU A 15 -24.82 -13.66 0.87
N VAL A 16 -24.04 -14.69 0.58
CA VAL A 16 -24.35 -15.68 -0.45
C VAL A 16 -24.34 -17.06 0.18
N ASP A 17 -25.50 -17.73 0.14
CA ASP A 17 -25.69 -19.10 0.62
C ASP A 17 -25.57 -20.07 -0.57
N SER A 18 -24.84 -21.18 -0.41
CA SER A 18 -24.73 -22.24 -1.43
C SER A 18 -25.55 -23.49 -1.12
N GLU A 19 -25.72 -24.37 -2.10
CA GLU A 19 -26.42 -25.66 -1.96
C GLU A 19 -25.72 -26.61 -1.00
N SER A 20 -24.38 -26.55 -0.93
CA SER A 20 -23.56 -27.33 0.00
C SER A 20 -23.55 -26.74 1.42
N GLY A 21 -24.25 -25.63 1.65
CA GLY A 21 -24.32 -24.95 2.95
C GLY A 21 -23.13 -24.03 3.23
N GLU A 22 -22.31 -23.71 2.22
CA GLU A 22 -21.26 -22.70 2.35
C GLU A 22 -21.88 -21.31 2.40
N LEU A 23 -21.28 -20.43 3.20
CA LEU A 23 -21.67 -19.02 3.31
C LEU A 23 -20.49 -18.15 2.91
N SER A 24 -20.70 -17.30 1.92
CA SER A 24 -19.78 -16.22 1.55
C SER A 24 -20.35 -14.90 2.01
N GLU A 25 -19.67 -14.22 2.92
CA GLU A 25 -20.08 -12.94 3.49
C GLU A 25 -18.98 -11.90 3.28
N ARG A 26 -19.36 -10.72 2.77
CA ARG A 26 -18.42 -9.59 2.63
C ARG A 26 -19.15 -8.26 2.76
N SER A 27 -18.56 -7.36 3.52
CA SER A 27 -18.99 -5.96 3.64
C SER A 27 -18.31 -5.11 2.58
N TRP A 28 -19.07 -4.20 1.99
CA TRP A 28 -18.68 -3.33 0.89
C TRP A 28 -19.06 -1.89 1.23
N LEU A 29 -18.11 -0.99 1.02
CA LEU A 29 -18.30 0.43 1.29
C LEU A 29 -18.45 1.22 0.00
N HIS A 30 -19.06 2.39 0.11
CA HIS A 30 -19.16 3.34 -0.97
C HIS A 30 -18.90 4.76 -0.44
N PRO A 31 -18.05 5.59 -1.09
CA PRO A 31 -17.71 6.94 -0.61
C PRO A 31 -18.90 7.89 -0.41
N ARG A 32 -19.99 7.62 -1.14
CA ARG A 32 -21.23 8.41 -1.11
C ARG A 32 -22.41 7.53 -0.74
N SER A 33 -23.00 6.88 -1.72
CA SER A 33 -24.05 5.89 -1.50
C SER A 33 -24.13 4.88 -2.63
N PHE A 34 -24.57 3.66 -2.33
CA PHE A 34 -24.81 2.64 -3.34
C PHE A 34 -26.01 2.97 -4.24
N THR A 35 -25.81 2.88 -5.56
CA THR A 35 -26.89 2.71 -6.53
C THR A 35 -27.22 1.23 -6.73
N ALA A 36 -28.34 0.92 -7.38
CA ALA A 36 -28.69 -0.46 -7.71
C ALA A 36 -27.62 -1.14 -8.59
N ALA A 37 -26.99 -0.39 -9.51
CA ALA A 37 -25.92 -0.89 -10.35
C ALA A 37 -24.67 -1.24 -9.52
N ASP A 38 -24.30 -0.38 -8.56
CA ASP A 38 -23.15 -0.63 -7.68
C ASP A 38 -23.34 -1.91 -6.87
N VAL A 39 -24.55 -2.14 -6.32
CA VAL A 39 -24.89 -3.36 -5.58
C VAL A 39 -24.71 -4.60 -6.44
N VAL A 40 -25.22 -4.59 -7.68
CA VAL A 40 -25.09 -5.71 -8.62
C VAL A 40 -23.63 -5.99 -8.94
N ASP A 41 -22.82 -4.94 -9.14
CA ASP A 41 -21.37 -5.10 -9.36
C ASP A 41 -20.66 -5.71 -8.14
N ARG A 42 -21.01 -5.31 -6.91
CA ARG A 42 -20.43 -5.92 -5.70
C ARG A 42 -20.78 -7.40 -5.57
N VAL A 43 -22.03 -7.78 -5.85
CA VAL A 43 -22.45 -9.18 -5.90
C VAL A 43 -21.61 -9.93 -6.94
N ARG A 44 -21.52 -9.40 -8.16
CA ARG A 44 -20.71 -9.99 -9.23
C ARG A 44 -19.26 -10.21 -8.80
N TRP A 45 -18.62 -9.20 -8.21
CA TRP A 45 -17.21 -9.29 -7.80
C TRP A 45 -16.98 -10.27 -6.66
N GLN A 46 -17.89 -10.34 -5.69
CA GLN A 46 -17.80 -11.34 -4.61
C GLN A 46 -17.88 -12.76 -5.15
N LEU A 47 -18.76 -12.99 -6.13
CA LEU A 47 -18.93 -14.29 -6.79
C LEU A 47 -17.77 -14.66 -7.71
N GLN A 48 -17.15 -13.67 -8.37
CA GLN A 48 -16.01 -13.90 -9.27
C GLN A 48 -14.74 -14.32 -8.50
N GLY A 49 -14.66 -14.05 -7.20
CA GLY A 49 -13.49 -14.37 -6.37
C GLY A 49 -12.30 -13.46 -6.71
N SER A 50 -11.74 -12.79 -5.72
CA SER A 50 -10.60 -11.89 -5.90
C SER A 50 -9.31 -12.68 -6.22
N GLY A 51 -9.15 -13.09 -7.48
CA GLY A 51 -7.96 -13.78 -7.98
C GLY A 51 -6.67 -12.94 -8.04
N THR A 52 -6.54 -11.82 -7.33
CA THR A 52 -5.34 -10.95 -7.43
C THR A 52 -4.89 -10.25 -6.15
N ILE A 53 -5.54 -10.44 -4.99
CA ILE A 53 -4.97 -9.99 -3.70
C ILE A 53 -4.39 -11.23 -3.01
N ALA A 54 -3.06 -11.28 -2.92
CA ALA A 54 -2.31 -12.38 -2.33
C ALA A 54 -2.85 -12.73 -0.94
N GLY A 55 -3.49 -13.89 -0.80
CA GLY A 55 -3.90 -14.42 0.51
C GLY A 55 -5.09 -15.37 0.56
N ASN A 56 -5.94 -15.47 -0.47
CA ASN A 56 -7.06 -16.43 -0.44
C ASN A 56 -6.87 -17.54 -1.50
N PRO A 57 -6.49 -18.78 -1.11
CA PRO A 57 -6.31 -19.91 -2.02
C PRO A 57 -7.63 -20.45 -2.59
N PHE A 58 -8.77 -19.93 -2.13
CA PHE A 58 -10.10 -20.31 -2.56
C PHE A 58 -10.76 -19.07 -3.20
N GLY A 59 -11.48 -19.24 -4.30
CA GLY A 59 -12.23 -18.17 -4.98
C GLY A 59 -13.30 -17.53 -4.09
N SER A 60 -14.53 -17.35 -4.56
CA SER A 60 -15.65 -16.85 -3.73
C SER A 60 -15.94 -17.65 -2.45
N GLY A 61 -15.21 -18.75 -2.21
CA GLY A 61 -15.43 -19.72 -1.14
C GLY A 61 -16.56 -20.70 -1.44
N LEU A 62 -17.20 -20.57 -2.62
CA LEU A 62 -18.37 -21.35 -3.01
C LEU A 62 -17.97 -22.41 -4.04
N SER A 63 -18.30 -23.67 -3.75
CA SER A 63 -18.04 -24.82 -4.63
C SER A 63 -19.30 -25.40 -5.26
N SER A 64 -20.49 -24.93 -4.84
CA SER A 64 -21.79 -25.39 -5.33
C SER A 64 -22.69 -24.24 -5.80
N GLY A 65 -23.88 -24.60 -6.31
CA GLY A 65 -24.86 -23.63 -6.80
C GLY A 65 -25.28 -22.63 -5.71
N ILE A 66 -25.59 -21.39 -6.11
CA ILE A 66 -26.05 -20.35 -5.20
C ILE A 66 -27.55 -20.54 -4.96
N THR A 67 -27.95 -20.67 -3.70
CA THR A 67 -29.37 -20.81 -3.32
C THR A 67 -30.00 -19.48 -2.92
N ARG A 68 -29.21 -18.56 -2.36
CA ARG A 68 -29.70 -17.24 -1.92
C ARG A 68 -28.61 -16.17 -1.95
N VAL A 69 -29.00 -14.97 -2.34
CA VAL A 69 -28.21 -13.74 -2.17
C VAL A 69 -29.01 -12.77 -1.31
N ARG A 70 -28.41 -12.26 -0.24
CA ARG A 70 -28.97 -11.20 0.61
C ARG A 70 -28.08 -9.97 0.57
N VAL A 71 -28.71 -8.81 0.46
CA VAL A 71 -28.04 -7.50 0.57
C VAL A 71 -28.58 -6.84 1.83
N VAL A 72 -27.73 -6.71 2.84
CA VAL A 72 -28.08 -6.17 4.15
C VAL A 72 -27.43 -4.79 4.29
N PRO A 73 -28.19 -3.71 4.53
CA PRO A 73 -27.59 -2.42 4.81
C PRO A 73 -26.90 -2.45 6.18
N GLU A 74 -25.63 -2.06 6.25
CA GLU A 74 -24.86 -1.96 7.51
C GLU A 74 -24.76 -0.52 8.01
N SER A 75 -24.67 0.44 7.10
CA SER A 75 -24.62 1.86 7.42
C SER A 75 -25.51 2.64 6.46
N VAL A 76 -26.34 3.51 7.01
CA VAL A 76 -27.28 4.36 6.28
C VAL A 76 -27.09 5.81 6.69
N ASP A 77 -27.33 6.72 5.76
CA ASP A 77 -27.28 8.16 5.99
C ASP A 77 -28.50 8.84 5.34
N ALA A 78 -28.81 10.07 5.75
CA ALA A 78 -29.90 10.85 5.21
C ALA A 78 -29.62 11.23 3.74
N ILE A 79 -30.62 11.07 2.85
CA ILE A 79 -30.50 11.46 1.43
C ILE A 79 -30.00 12.90 1.29
N GLY A 80 -30.45 13.82 2.14
CA GLY A 80 -30.05 15.23 2.14
C GLY A 80 -28.56 15.49 2.32
N ASN A 81 -27.83 14.60 3.02
CA ASN A 81 -26.38 14.70 3.19
C ASN A 81 -25.61 14.33 1.91
N HIS A 82 -26.30 13.69 0.97
CA HIS A 82 -25.77 13.29 -0.33
C HIS A 82 -26.47 14.01 -1.49
N GLU A 83 -27.31 15.01 -1.20
CA GLU A 83 -27.92 15.84 -2.24
C GLU A 83 -26.85 16.72 -2.90
N GLN A 84 -26.95 16.84 -4.22
CA GLN A 84 -26.07 17.70 -5.01
C GLN A 84 -26.33 19.15 -4.63
N GLY A 85 -25.37 19.79 -3.94
CA GLY A 85 -25.39 21.24 -3.80
C GLY A 85 -25.50 21.91 -5.17
N LEU A 86 -26.39 22.90 -5.31
CA LEU A 86 -26.60 23.63 -6.56
C LEU A 86 -25.31 24.32 -7.10
N TRP A 87 -24.28 24.43 -6.26
CA TRP A 87 -23.00 25.06 -6.58
C TRP A 87 -21.83 24.22 -6.03
N GLY A 88 -20.80 23.98 -6.84
CA GLY A 88 -19.47 23.53 -6.37
C GLY A 88 -19.22 22.03 -6.20
N THR A 89 -20.21 21.13 -6.27
CA THR A 89 -20.04 19.68 -5.99
C THR A 89 -19.90 18.79 -7.23
N GLY A 90 -20.09 19.35 -8.44
CA GLY A 90 -20.16 18.57 -9.69
C GLY A 90 -18.84 17.94 -10.17
N HIS A 91 -17.69 18.43 -9.69
CA HIS A 91 -16.38 17.85 -10.06
C HIS A 91 -16.18 16.50 -9.37
N ASP A 92 -16.50 16.41 -8.08
CA ASP A 92 -16.40 15.18 -7.31
C ASP A 92 -17.33 14.09 -7.85
N GLU A 93 -18.58 14.40 -8.22
CA GLU A 93 -19.52 13.42 -8.77
C GLU A 93 -19.02 12.80 -10.08
N ARG A 94 -18.45 13.62 -10.97
CA ARG A 94 -17.87 13.14 -12.23
C ARG A 94 -16.64 12.28 -11.99
N ILE A 95 -15.82 12.61 -11.00
CA ILE A 95 -14.69 11.77 -10.56
C ILE A 95 -15.22 10.43 -10.06
N HIS A 96 -16.19 10.42 -9.13
CA HIS A 96 -16.78 9.19 -8.61
C HIS A 96 -17.39 8.33 -9.72
N HIS A 97 -18.23 8.89 -10.59
CA HIS A 97 -18.81 8.15 -11.70
C HIS A 97 -17.76 7.62 -12.67
N GLY A 98 -16.70 8.40 -12.94
CA GLY A 98 -15.58 7.97 -13.77
C GLY A 98 -14.85 6.78 -13.17
N LEU A 99 -14.46 6.88 -11.90
CA LEU A 99 -13.73 5.82 -11.18
C LEU A 99 -14.60 4.57 -10.99
N SER A 100 -15.87 4.72 -10.61
CA SER A 100 -16.81 3.60 -10.50
C SER A 100 -16.99 2.90 -11.84
N ARG A 101 -17.11 3.63 -12.95
CA ARG A 101 -17.20 3.02 -14.30
C ARG A 101 -15.93 2.24 -14.66
N VAL A 102 -14.75 2.79 -14.36
CA VAL A 102 -13.47 2.10 -14.58
C VAL A 102 -13.39 0.84 -13.72
N GLN A 103 -13.81 0.88 -12.45
CA GLN A 103 -13.90 -0.31 -11.60
C GLN A 103 -14.92 -1.33 -12.14
N SER A 104 -16.09 -0.92 -12.62
CA SER A 104 -17.06 -1.84 -13.26
C SER A 104 -16.45 -2.58 -14.45
N MET A 105 -15.64 -1.90 -15.26
CA MET A 105 -14.98 -2.48 -16.43
C MET A 105 -13.79 -3.39 -16.08
N LEU A 106 -12.95 -2.98 -15.12
CA LEU A 106 -11.66 -3.62 -14.83
C LEU A 106 -11.64 -4.48 -13.55
N GLY A 107 -12.67 -4.38 -12.72
CA GLY A 107 -12.79 -5.03 -11.42
C GLY A 107 -12.52 -4.10 -10.23
N HIS A 108 -12.99 -4.51 -9.04
CA HIS A 108 -12.90 -3.74 -7.79
C HIS A 108 -11.49 -3.20 -7.49
N GLY A 109 -10.49 -4.08 -7.57
CA GLY A 109 -9.10 -3.79 -7.24
C GLY A 109 -8.30 -3.07 -8.33
N ALA A 110 -8.92 -2.75 -9.48
CA ALA A 110 -8.21 -2.11 -10.59
C ALA A 110 -8.04 -0.60 -10.40
N VAL A 111 -8.85 0.02 -9.55
CA VAL A 111 -8.73 1.43 -9.16
C VAL A 111 -8.48 1.47 -7.68
N VAL A 112 -7.32 2.00 -7.29
CA VAL A 112 -6.87 2.00 -5.90
C VAL A 112 -6.50 3.40 -5.42
N THR A 113 -6.68 3.64 -4.13
CA THR A 113 -6.08 4.74 -3.37
C THR A 113 -4.94 4.23 -2.52
N ALA A 114 -3.89 5.04 -2.38
CA ALA A 114 -2.79 4.76 -1.47
C ALA A 114 -3.07 5.37 -0.08
N ALA A 115 -2.65 4.65 0.96
CA ALA A 115 -2.58 5.15 2.32
C ALA A 115 -1.22 4.81 2.93
N VAL A 116 -0.76 5.65 3.86
CA VAL A 116 0.47 5.43 4.60
C VAL A 116 0.13 4.83 5.95
N GLY A 117 0.68 3.64 6.24
CA GLY A 117 0.56 2.96 7.51
C GLY A 117 1.91 2.70 8.18
N GLY A 118 1.90 1.79 9.15
CA GLY A 118 3.11 1.29 9.79
C GLY A 118 3.90 0.34 8.90
N GLY A 119 5.19 0.15 9.21
CA GLY A 119 6.06 -0.73 8.44
C GLY A 119 7.54 -0.46 8.69
N ARG A 120 8.39 -1.41 8.33
CA ARG A 120 9.85 -1.30 8.51
C ARG A 120 10.50 -0.62 7.31
N THR A 121 10.16 -1.03 6.09
CA THR A 121 10.62 -0.39 4.84
C THR A 121 9.67 0.72 4.40
N LEU A 122 10.08 1.59 3.49
CA LEU A 122 9.18 2.64 2.98
C LEU A 122 8.07 2.08 2.08
N LEU A 123 8.35 0.98 1.38
CA LEU A 123 7.34 0.25 0.60
C LEU A 123 6.34 -0.49 1.49
N ASP A 124 6.78 -1.05 2.62
CA ASP A 124 5.89 -1.74 3.59
C ASP A 124 4.80 -0.84 4.16
N ARG A 125 5.08 0.46 4.21
CA ARG A 125 4.19 1.49 4.74
C ARG A 125 3.12 1.90 3.74
N GLN A 126 3.23 1.49 2.48
CA GLN A 126 2.25 1.81 1.44
C GLN A 126 1.20 0.71 1.38
N SER A 127 -0.06 1.05 1.62
CA SER A 127 -1.17 0.13 1.40
C SER A 127 -2.08 0.67 0.31
N PHE A 128 -2.28 -0.13 -0.74
CA PHE A 128 -3.24 0.15 -1.79
C PHE A 128 -4.58 -0.49 -1.44
N MET A 129 -5.64 0.30 -1.49
CA MET A 129 -7.00 -0.16 -1.24
C MET A 129 -7.87 0.25 -2.40
N ALA A 130 -8.81 -0.62 -2.76
CA ALA A 130 -9.75 -0.33 -3.83
C ALA A 130 -10.50 0.96 -3.51
N TRP A 131 -10.74 1.77 -4.54
CA TRP A 131 -11.49 3.00 -4.40
C TRP A 131 -12.86 2.73 -3.78
N GLY A 132 -13.14 3.42 -2.66
CA GLY A 132 -14.37 3.28 -1.89
C GLY A 132 -14.31 2.34 -0.70
N ASP A 133 -13.24 1.56 -0.54
CA ASP A 133 -12.99 0.78 0.67
C ASP A 133 -12.44 1.68 1.80
N ARG A 134 -12.59 1.21 3.04
CA ARG A 134 -12.06 1.90 4.22
C ARG A 134 -10.55 1.77 4.29
N THR A 135 -9.93 2.84 4.78
CA THR A 135 -8.50 2.95 5.05
C THR A 135 -8.11 2.21 6.33
N ASP A 136 -8.40 0.92 6.43
CA ASP A 136 -7.99 0.12 7.59
C ASP A 136 -6.59 -0.44 7.30
N THR A 137 -5.55 0.33 7.64
CA THR A 137 -4.16 -0.12 7.47
C THR A 137 -3.92 -1.32 8.39
N ALA A 138 -3.69 -2.50 7.81
CA ALA A 138 -3.41 -3.73 8.57
C ALA A 138 -2.20 -3.61 9.51
N LYS A 139 -1.32 -2.63 9.27
CA LYS A 139 -0.15 -2.30 10.09
C LYS A 139 -0.37 -0.94 10.77
N PRO A 140 -0.68 -0.90 12.08
CA PRO A 140 -0.83 0.37 12.80
C PRO A 140 0.49 1.16 12.80
N ASP A 141 0.42 2.47 12.53
CA ASP A 141 1.61 3.34 12.45
C ASP A 141 2.33 3.49 13.81
N GLY A 142 1.60 3.41 14.92
CA GLY A 142 2.13 3.63 16.28
C GLY A 142 2.84 2.45 16.95
N LEU A 143 3.01 1.31 16.27
CA LEU A 143 3.79 0.20 16.81
C LEU A 143 5.29 0.49 16.71
N PRO A 144 6.14 -0.06 17.61
CA PRO A 144 7.57 0.01 17.41
C PRO A 144 7.92 -0.83 16.18
N TRP A 145 8.46 -0.19 15.15
CA TRP A 145 8.98 -0.83 13.95
C TRP A 145 10.51 -0.82 14.03
N PRO A 146 11.18 -1.87 14.56
CA PRO A 146 12.64 -1.90 14.63
C PRO A 146 13.27 -1.63 13.27
N GLY A 147 14.27 -0.77 13.28
CA GLY A 147 14.94 -0.29 12.07
C GLY A 147 14.22 0.85 11.36
N GLN A 148 13.04 1.32 11.82
CA GLN A 148 12.30 2.45 11.23
C GLN A 148 13.19 3.67 11.00
N LEU A 149 13.03 4.26 9.82
CA LEU A 149 13.75 5.46 9.42
C LEU A 149 13.30 6.66 10.26
N PRO A 150 14.22 7.50 10.78
CA PRO A 150 13.84 8.73 11.45
C PRO A 150 13.17 9.70 10.47
N THR A 151 12.38 10.63 11.02
CA THR A 151 11.84 11.75 10.25
C THR A 151 12.95 12.76 9.92
N PRO A 152 12.85 13.50 8.81
CA PRO A 152 11.81 13.42 7.78
C PRO A 152 11.93 12.17 6.90
N THR A 153 10.81 11.70 6.37
CA THR A 153 10.83 10.63 5.34
C THR A 153 11.12 11.24 3.96
N PRO A 154 11.72 10.47 3.03
CA PRO A 154 11.91 10.90 1.64
C PRO A 154 10.58 11.25 0.97
N GLY A 155 10.58 12.23 0.06
CA GLY A 155 9.40 12.58 -0.74
C GLY A 155 9.20 11.70 -1.97
N THR A 156 10.26 11.06 -2.48
CA THR A 156 10.19 10.12 -3.59
C THR A 156 10.73 8.73 -3.19
N VAL A 157 9.89 7.70 -3.22
CA VAL A 157 10.27 6.29 -3.02
C VAL A 157 10.26 5.57 -4.36
N PHE A 158 11.33 4.84 -4.68
CA PHE A 158 11.38 4.09 -5.93
C PHE A 158 10.59 2.78 -5.80
N GLU A 159 9.70 2.51 -6.76
CA GLU A 159 8.95 1.24 -6.83
C GLU A 159 9.89 0.04 -6.88
N VAL A 160 10.94 0.15 -7.70
CA VAL A 160 12.05 -0.79 -7.75
C VAL A 160 13.31 -0.04 -7.29
N PRO A 161 13.97 -0.48 -6.21
CA PRO A 161 15.23 0.11 -5.76
C PRO A 161 16.26 0.16 -6.89
N GLN A 162 16.93 1.29 -7.04
CA GLN A 162 17.91 1.48 -8.10
C GLN A 162 19.27 0.95 -7.66
N PRO A 163 20.05 0.25 -8.51
CA PRO A 163 21.40 -0.18 -8.16
C PRO A 163 22.25 1.01 -7.72
N ALA A 164 22.97 0.86 -6.62
CA ALA A 164 23.87 1.88 -6.10
C ALA A 164 25.26 1.31 -5.81
N MET A 165 26.20 2.21 -5.58
CA MET A 165 27.55 1.92 -5.15
C MET A 165 27.98 2.98 -4.15
N VAL A 166 28.64 2.58 -3.07
CA VAL A 166 29.27 3.49 -2.11
C VAL A 166 30.73 3.08 -1.96
N ILE A 167 31.63 4.04 -2.10
CA ILE A 167 33.07 3.83 -1.98
C ILE A 167 33.70 4.80 -0.97
N ASP A 168 34.80 4.37 -0.36
CA ASP A 168 35.60 5.19 0.55
C ASP A 168 36.60 6.09 -0.19
N SER A 169 37.40 6.84 0.56
CA SER A 169 38.41 7.75 0.02
C SER A 169 39.55 7.05 -0.74
N THR A 170 39.72 5.74 -0.55
CA THR A 170 40.70 4.90 -1.25
C THR A 170 40.14 4.26 -2.52
N GLY A 171 38.83 4.39 -2.75
CA GLY A 171 38.12 3.81 -3.88
C GLY A 171 37.63 2.38 -3.64
N LEU A 172 37.70 1.87 -2.41
CA LEU A 172 37.18 0.57 -2.06
C LEU A 172 35.69 0.64 -1.73
N ALA A 173 34.95 -0.42 -2.07
CA ALA A 173 33.53 -0.52 -1.73
C ALA A 173 33.33 -0.53 -0.21
N VAL A 174 32.43 0.32 0.27
CA VAL A 174 32.03 0.37 1.67
C VAL A 174 31.07 -0.78 1.95
N ASP A 175 31.25 -1.47 3.06
CA ASP A 175 30.43 -2.60 3.49
C ASP A 175 30.29 -2.58 5.02
N LEU A 176 29.50 -3.50 5.57
CA LEU A 176 29.36 -3.71 7.01
C LEU A 176 29.96 -5.06 7.41
N ASP A 177 30.69 -5.07 8.53
CA ASP A 177 31.07 -6.32 9.18
C ASP A 177 29.88 -6.98 9.90
N GLU A 178 30.10 -8.16 10.49
CA GLU A 178 29.06 -8.91 11.21
C GLU A 178 28.41 -8.11 12.35
N ARG A 179 29.18 -7.20 12.97
CA ARG A 179 28.77 -6.33 14.08
C ARG A 179 28.11 -5.04 13.61
N GLY A 180 28.00 -4.80 12.31
CA GLY A 180 27.43 -3.58 11.74
C GLY A 180 28.39 -2.39 11.76
N MET A 181 29.70 -2.62 11.80
CA MET A 181 30.70 -1.56 11.64
C MET A 181 31.07 -1.40 10.16
N LEU A 182 31.22 -0.15 9.71
CA LEU A 182 31.61 0.16 8.35
C LEU A 182 33.07 -0.23 8.07
N SER A 183 33.33 -0.83 6.90
CA SER A 183 34.68 -1.15 6.42
C SER A 183 35.50 0.09 6.08
N GLY A 184 34.83 1.21 5.77
CA GLY A 184 35.42 2.50 5.43
C GLY A 184 34.40 3.63 5.53
N ILE A 185 34.85 4.87 5.55
CA ILE A 185 33.97 6.04 5.61
C ILE A 185 33.40 6.31 4.20
N PRO A 186 32.06 6.38 4.01
CA PRO A 186 31.45 6.78 2.75
C PRO A 186 32.00 8.12 2.26
N ALA A 187 32.69 8.10 1.11
CA ALA A 187 33.31 9.29 0.53
C ALA A 187 32.68 9.65 -0.82
N ARG A 188 32.26 8.66 -1.60
CA ARG A 188 31.58 8.86 -2.88
C ARG A 188 30.51 7.80 -3.09
N PHE A 189 29.49 8.12 -3.86
CA PHE A 189 28.45 7.17 -4.23
C PHE A 189 27.94 7.38 -5.65
N SER A 190 27.26 6.38 -6.20
CA SER A 190 26.58 6.44 -7.48
C SER A 190 25.26 5.68 -7.38
N THR A 191 24.20 6.20 -8.02
CA THR A 191 22.87 5.55 -8.12
C THR A 191 22.51 5.18 -9.57
N ASP A 192 23.46 5.38 -10.49
CA ASP A 192 23.33 5.12 -11.93
C ASP A 192 24.46 4.23 -12.47
N GLY A 193 25.41 3.84 -11.59
CA GLY A 193 26.62 3.09 -11.92
C GLY A 193 27.64 3.85 -12.77
N ARG A 194 27.42 5.14 -13.05
CA ARG A 194 28.22 5.93 -14.01
C ARG A 194 28.83 7.15 -13.35
N THR A 195 28.05 7.87 -12.56
CA THR A 195 28.42 9.16 -11.98
C THR A 195 28.71 8.99 -10.50
N LEU A 196 29.99 9.05 -10.13
CA LEU A 196 30.42 9.04 -8.73
C LEU A 196 30.40 10.45 -8.14
N ARG A 197 29.41 10.71 -7.29
CA ARG A 197 29.19 11.96 -6.57
C ARG A 197 29.92 11.95 -5.22
N PRO A 198 30.54 13.06 -4.79
CA PRO A 198 31.06 13.18 -3.43
C PRO A 198 29.93 13.02 -2.39
N VAL A 199 30.24 12.39 -1.26
CA VAL A 199 29.40 12.38 -0.07
C VAL A 199 29.81 13.57 0.80
N THR A 200 28.89 14.52 1.01
CA THR A 200 29.14 15.69 1.87
C THR A 200 28.73 15.45 3.32
N ALA A 201 27.70 14.62 3.53
CA ALA A 201 27.25 14.19 4.85
C ALA A 201 26.56 12.83 4.74
N TRP A 202 26.58 12.05 5.82
CA TRP A 202 25.81 10.81 5.92
C TRP A 202 25.43 10.49 7.37
N ALA A 203 24.40 9.66 7.53
CA ALA A 203 23.93 9.15 8.82
C ALA A 203 23.45 7.69 8.69
N GLY A 204 23.52 6.94 9.78
CA GLY A 204 23.24 5.50 9.84
C GLY A 204 24.37 4.70 10.51
N PRO A 205 24.30 3.37 10.52
CA PRO A 205 23.25 2.53 9.92
C PRO A 205 21.96 2.46 10.75
N TRP A 206 20.81 2.50 10.08
CA TRP A 206 19.53 2.02 10.66
C TRP A 206 19.26 0.60 10.16
N THR A 207 19.60 -0.37 10.99
CA THR A 207 19.52 -1.79 10.64
C THR A 207 18.12 -2.34 10.84
N ILE A 208 17.59 -2.98 9.80
CA ILE A 208 16.45 -3.89 9.87
C ILE A 208 17.03 -5.29 10.02
N ASP A 209 16.64 -5.99 11.07
CA ASP A 209 17.03 -7.38 11.33
C ASP A 209 15.76 -8.19 11.64
N GLU A 210 15.37 -9.04 10.69
CA GLU A 210 14.13 -9.81 10.73
C GLU A 210 14.43 -11.30 10.69
N ARG A 211 13.71 -12.03 11.54
CA ARG A 211 13.72 -13.49 11.58
C ARG A 211 15.14 -14.07 11.67
N TRP A 212 16.01 -13.45 12.48
CA TRP A 212 17.36 -13.94 12.78
C TRP A 212 17.40 -15.38 13.30
N TRP A 213 16.27 -15.89 13.81
CA TRP A 213 16.09 -17.26 14.27
C TRP A 213 15.73 -18.27 13.16
N ASP A 214 15.39 -17.82 11.94
CA ASP A 214 15.02 -18.66 10.81
C ASP A 214 15.84 -18.30 9.56
N ALA A 215 16.81 -19.15 9.25
CA ALA A 215 17.72 -18.93 8.12
C ALA A 215 17.01 -18.85 6.76
N ALA A 216 15.85 -19.50 6.59
CA ALA A 216 15.11 -19.48 5.32
C ALA A 216 14.40 -18.15 5.06
N THR A 217 14.05 -17.43 6.13
CA THR A 217 13.28 -16.20 6.06
C THR A 217 14.01 -15.00 6.67
N PHE A 218 15.28 -15.19 7.04
CA PHE A 218 16.19 -14.17 7.54
C PHE A 218 16.35 -13.03 6.53
N HIS A 219 16.16 -11.82 7.02
CA HIS A 219 16.30 -10.60 6.23
C HIS A 219 17.03 -9.55 7.07
N ARG A 220 18.18 -9.09 6.56
CA ARG A 220 18.98 -8.04 7.21
C ARG A 220 19.40 -7.00 6.17
N ALA A 221 19.01 -5.76 6.43
CA ALA A 221 19.32 -4.61 5.58
C ALA A 221 19.74 -3.43 6.46
N SER A 222 20.68 -2.61 5.99
CA SER A 222 21.15 -1.44 6.73
C SER A 222 20.97 -0.18 5.91
N ARG A 223 20.26 0.80 6.46
CA ARG A 223 19.93 2.04 5.76
C ARG A 223 20.86 3.18 6.13
N PHE A 224 21.11 4.04 5.14
CA PHE A 224 21.96 5.21 5.25
C PHE A 224 21.32 6.39 4.54
N GLN A 225 21.34 7.54 5.20
CA GLN A 225 21.05 8.82 4.56
C GLN A 225 22.38 9.37 4.05
N VAL A 226 22.44 9.74 2.78
CA VAL A 226 23.65 10.23 2.13
C VAL A 226 23.32 11.50 1.36
N VAL A 227 24.11 12.55 1.54
CA VAL A 227 23.94 13.84 0.88
C VAL A 227 25.05 14.01 -0.15
N ASP A 228 24.69 14.40 -1.39
CA ASP A 228 25.65 14.72 -2.42
C ASP A 228 26.21 16.15 -2.32
N ASP A 229 27.07 16.53 -3.26
CA ASP A 229 27.71 17.84 -3.35
C ASP A 229 26.78 18.97 -3.79
N VAL A 230 25.59 18.64 -4.28
CA VAL A 230 24.55 19.60 -4.68
C VAL A 230 23.47 19.75 -3.58
N GLY A 231 23.58 18.98 -2.49
CA GLY A 231 22.66 19.03 -1.35
C GLY A 231 21.44 18.10 -1.50
N VAL A 232 21.41 17.23 -2.51
CA VAL A 232 20.35 16.23 -2.65
C VAL A 232 20.66 15.07 -1.71
N ALA A 233 19.69 14.71 -0.87
CA ALA A 233 19.82 13.54 0.00
C ALA A 233 19.19 12.30 -0.63
N TRP A 234 19.77 11.16 -0.32
CA TRP A 234 19.41 9.84 -0.82
C TRP A 234 19.26 8.87 0.34
N LEU A 235 18.32 7.95 0.25
CA LEU A 235 18.22 6.81 1.15
C LEU A 235 18.83 5.59 0.45
N LEU A 236 20.01 5.19 0.92
CA LEU A 236 20.70 4.01 0.45
C LEU A 236 20.49 2.84 1.40
N VAL A 237 20.38 1.64 0.84
CA VAL A 237 20.23 0.37 1.56
C VAL A 237 21.40 -0.52 1.19
N LEU A 238 22.08 -1.07 2.19
CA LEU A 238 23.02 -2.17 2.03
C LEU A 238 22.33 -3.46 2.45
N GLU A 239 22.14 -4.36 1.49
CA GLU A 239 21.55 -5.69 1.70
C GLU A 239 22.40 -6.73 0.97
N ARG A 240 22.79 -7.81 1.65
CA ARG A 240 23.60 -8.90 1.07
C ARG A 240 24.86 -8.39 0.34
N ARG A 241 25.52 -7.39 0.92
CA ARG A 241 26.72 -6.72 0.38
C ARG A 241 26.51 -5.96 -0.94
N VAL A 242 25.25 -5.70 -1.31
CA VAL A 242 24.86 -4.93 -2.48
C VAL A 242 24.18 -3.64 -2.03
N TRP A 243 24.58 -2.53 -2.66
CA TRP A 243 24.00 -1.22 -2.41
C TRP A 243 22.83 -0.95 -3.35
N TRP A 244 21.78 -0.37 -2.80
CA TRP A 244 20.58 0.07 -3.51
C TRP A 244 20.21 1.48 -3.08
N ALA A 245 19.64 2.27 -3.99
CA ALA A 245 18.92 3.49 -3.65
C ALA A 245 17.43 3.15 -3.52
N GLU A 246 16.88 3.28 -2.31
CA GLU A 246 15.47 3.05 -2.01
C GLU A 246 14.61 4.29 -2.29
N ALA A 247 15.17 5.48 -2.02
CA ALA A 247 14.43 6.73 -2.10
C ALA A 247 15.32 7.97 -2.26
N ARG A 248 14.71 9.09 -2.63
CA ARG A 248 15.34 10.42 -2.73
C ARG A 248 14.55 11.45 -1.91
N TYR A 249 15.27 12.33 -1.24
CA TYR A 249 14.71 13.52 -0.61
C TYR A 249 14.76 14.65 -1.64
N ASP A 250 13.60 15.23 -1.96
CA ASP A 250 13.40 16.31 -2.94
C ASP A 250 12.94 17.62 -2.30
#